data_AF-A0A1T1E1U9-F1
#
_entry.id   AF-A0A1T1E1U9-F1
#
_cell.length_a   1.000
_cell.length_b   1.000
_cell.length_c   1.000
_cell.angle_alpha   90.00
_cell.angle_beta   90.00
_cell.angle_gamma   90.00
#
_symmetry.space_group_name_H-M   'P 1'
#
loop_
_entity.id
_entity.type
_entity.pdbx_description
1 polymer ?
#
loop_
_entity_poly.entity_id
_entity_poly.type
_entity_poly.pdbx_seq_one_letter_code
_entity_poly.pdbx_strand_id
1 'polypeptide(L)'
;MGSVKRDIERKVENPNERLKSLLEISERILTQSKNSKNKIYSIHAPEVECISKGKSHKRYEFGCKVSLVTTSKSNWIVGVQALHDNPYDGHTLKDAINQMEKIVGLRPKEIYVDVSKY
;
A
#
# COMPACT_ATOMS: atom_id res chain seq x y z
N MET A 1 8.11 3.97 -22.20
CA MET A 1 6.79 3.35 -21.98
C MET A 1 5.77 3.76 -23.05
N GLY A 2 5.61 5.05 -23.39
CA GLY A 2 4.61 5.50 -24.38
C GLY A 2 4.74 4.93 -25.80
N SER A 3 5.95 4.60 -26.25
CA SER A 3 6.15 3.93 -27.55
C SER A 3 5.69 2.48 -27.54
N VAL A 4 5.88 1.76 -26.42
CA VAL A 4 5.50 0.35 -26.28
C VAL A 4 3.98 0.22 -26.22
N LYS A 5 3.31 1.09 -25.44
CA LYS A 5 1.84 1.14 -25.38
C LYS A 5 1.23 1.30 -26.77
N ARG A 6 1.68 2.32 -27.52
CA ARG A 6 1.18 2.60 -28.88
C ARG A 6 1.43 1.44 -29.85
N ASP A 7 2.56 0.75 -29.74
CA ASP A 7 2.84 -0.41 -30.60
C ASP A 7 1.91 -1.59 -30.29
N ILE A 8 1.62 -1.84 -29.01
CA ILE A 8 0.67 -2.87 -28.58
C ILE A 8 -0.75 -2.53 -29.08
N GLU A 9 -1.20 -1.29 -28.87
CA GLU A 9 -2.52 -0.81 -29.33
C GLU A 9 -2.67 -0.93 -30.86
N ARG A 10 -1.60 -0.70 -31.62
CA ARG A 10 -1.61 -0.87 -33.08
C ARG A 10 -1.66 -2.33 -33.52
N LYS A 11 -1.04 -3.24 -32.76
CA LYS A 11 -0.90 -4.66 -33.13
C LYS A 11 -2.02 -5.55 -32.61
N VAL A 12 -2.78 -5.10 -31.62
CA VAL A 12 -3.81 -5.89 -30.94
C VAL A 12 -5.17 -5.24 -31.11
N GLU A 13 -5.98 -5.75 -32.05
CA GLU A 13 -7.35 -5.26 -32.28
C GLU A 13 -8.31 -5.60 -31.13
N ASN A 14 -8.21 -6.81 -30.57
CA ASN A 14 -9.11 -7.29 -29.51
C ASN A 14 -8.32 -7.72 -28.27
N PRO A 15 -7.88 -6.76 -27.42
CA PRO A 15 -7.17 -7.08 -26.20
C PRO A 15 -8.09 -7.81 -25.22
N ASN A 16 -7.56 -8.85 -24.57
CA ASN A 16 -8.24 -9.49 -23.44
C ASN A 16 -8.35 -8.54 -22.24
N GLU A 17 -9.19 -8.87 -21.26
CA GLU A 17 -9.45 -8.01 -20.10
C GLU A 17 -8.17 -7.64 -19.34
N ARG A 18 -7.25 -8.60 -19.17
CA ARG A 18 -5.96 -8.36 -18.51
C ARG A 18 -5.13 -7.31 -19.25
N LEU A 19 -5.03 -7.42 -20.57
CA LEU A 19 -4.27 -6.47 -21.38
C LEU A 19 -4.93 -5.09 -21.38
N LYS A 20 -6.27 -5.02 -21.44
CA LYS A 20 -7.03 -3.77 -21.29
C LYS A 20 -6.69 -3.07 -19.97
N SER A 21 -6.72 -3.80 -18.86
CA SER A 21 -6.37 -3.26 -17.53
C SER A 21 -4.93 -2.73 -17.48
N LEU A 22 -3.96 -3.47 -18.03
CA LEU A 22 -2.56 -3.03 -18.08
C LEU A 22 -2.36 -1.78 -18.96
N LEU A 23 -3.08 -1.67 -20.08
CA LEU A 23 -3.03 -0.50 -20.95
C LEU A 23 -3.64 0.73 -20.27
N GLU A 24 -4.72 0.57 -19.52
CA GLU A 24 -5.35 1.63 -18.72
C GLU A 24 -4.39 2.15 -17.64
N ILE A 25 -3.77 1.24 -16.87
CA ILE A 25 -2.77 1.60 -15.86
C ILE A 25 -1.58 2.31 -16.52
N SER A 26 -1.13 1.83 -17.68
CA SER A 26 -0.05 2.46 -18.45
C SER A 26 -0.39 3.88 -18.87
N GLU A 27 -1.61 4.12 -19.32
CA GLU A 27 -2.08 5.46 -19.69
C GLU A 27 -2.07 6.40 -18.49
N ARG A 28 -2.57 5.95 -17.32
CA ARG A 28 -2.52 6.72 -16.08
C ARG A 28 -1.08 7.07 -15.67
N ILE A 29 -0.13 6.13 -15.79
CA ILE A 29 1.29 6.36 -15.51
C ILE A 29 1.90 7.39 -16.49
N LEU A 30 1.47 7.40 -17.75
CA LEU A 30 1.98 8.33 -18.77
C LEU A 30 1.42 9.74 -18.62
N THR A 31 0.17 9.86 -18.15
CA THR A 31 -0.57 11.12 -18.03
C THR A 31 -0.40 11.80 -16.67
N GLN A 32 -0.01 11.07 -15.62
CA GLN A 32 0.22 11.65 -14.30
C GLN A 32 1.39 12.65 -14.30
N SER A 33 1.22 13.74 -13.55
CA SER A 33 2.22 14.81 -13.42
C SER A 33 2.89 14.80 -12.04
N LYS A 34 3.84 15.72 -11.81
CA LYS A 34 4.50 15.87 -10.50
C LYS A 34 3.52 16.16 -9.37
N ASN A 35 2.38 16.78 -9.63
CA ASN A 35 1.41 17.18 -8.60
C ASN A 35 0.15 16.30 -8.57
N SER A 36 0.10 15.24 -9.39
CA SER A 36 -1.00 14.27 -9.34
C SER A 36 -1.08 13.61 -7.97
N LYS A 37 -2.31 13.47 -7.45
CA LYS A 37 -2.62 12.65 -6.28
C LYS A 37 -2.72 11.18 -6.68
N ASN A 38 -2.58 10.26 -5.72
CA ASN A 38 -2.74 8.80 -5.90
C ASN A 38 -1.96 8.27 -7.11
N LYS A 39 -0.66 8.58 -7.12
CA LYS A 39 0.24 8.21 -8.22
C LYS A 39 0.44 6.70 -8.26
N ILE A 40 0.52 6.18 -9.47
CA ILE A 40 0.85 4.79 -9.72
C ILE A 40 2.36 4.68 -9.90
N TYR A 41 2.99 3.85 -9.08
CA TYR A 41 4.43 3.60 -9.10
C TYR A 41 4.81 2.30 -9.81
N SER A 42 3.89 1.34 -9.92
CA SER A 42 4.09 0.06 -10.59
C SER A 42 2.88 -0.32 -11.42
N ILE A 43 3.11 -0.76 -12.65
CA ILE A 43 2.04 -1.26 -13.54
C ILE A 43 1.45 -2.58 -13.03
N HIS A 44 2.27 -3.41 -12.39
CA HIS A 44 1.88 -4.74 -11.90
C HIS A 44 1.44 -4.74 -10.43
N ALA A 45 1.63 -3.61 -9.74
CA ALA A 45 1.23 -3.42 -8.35
C ALA A 45 0.74 -1.97 -8.17
N PRO A 46 -0.42 -1.60 -8.76
CA PRO A 46 -0.95 -0.24 -8.70
C PRO A 46 -1.31 0.23 -7.28
N GLU A 47 -1.45 -0.69 -6.34
CA GLU A 47 -1.67 -0.46 -4.90
C GLU A 47 -0.40 -0.02 -4.14
N VAL A 48 0.78 -0.07 -4.78
CA VAL A 48 2.04 0.36 -4.15
C VAL A 48 2.05 1.86 -3.93
N GLU A 49 2.37 2.26 -2.70
CA GLU A 49 2.43 3.65 -2.28
C GLU A 49 3.88 4.08 -2.06
N CYS A 50 4.13 5.38 -2.21
CA CYS A 50 5.40 6.00 -1.84
C CYS A 50 5.33 6.47 -0.38
N ILE A 51 6.16 5.88 0.47
CA ILE A 51 6.18 6.13 1.90
C ILE A 51 7.50 6.84 2.24
N SER A 52 7.40 8.00 2.88
CA SER A 52 8.57 8.75 3.33
C SER A 52 9.25 8.01 4.47
N LYS A 53 10.55 7.77 4.31
CA LYS A 53 11.44 7.30 5.38
C LYS A 53 12.11 8.51 5.99
N GLY A 54 12.01 8.68 7.31
CA GLY A 54 12.75 9.69 8.08
C GLY A 54 14.28 9.50 8.08
N LYS A 55 14.85 8.82 7.09
CA LYS A 55 16.28 8.51 6.95
C LYS A 55 16.90 9.36 5.84
N SER A 56 17.96 10.10 6.18
CA SER A 56 18.65 11.02 5.25
C SER A 56 19.11 10.36 3.93
N HIS A 57 19.68 9.16 4.02
CA HIS A 57 20.28 8.45 2.87
C HIS A 57 19.28 7.65 2.02
N LYS A 58 18.05 7.41 2.49
CA LYS A 58 17.01 6.72 1.73
C LYS A 58 15.65 7.27 2.15
N ARG A 59 15.26 8.36 1.49
CA ARG A 59 14.09 9.20 1.87
C ARG A 59 12.74 8.57 1.58
N TYR A 60 12.68 7.57 0.71
CA TYR A 60 11.43 6.95 0.31
C TYR A 60 11.57 5.43 0.23
N GLU A 61 10.47 4.75 0.49
CA GLU A 61 10.23 3.37 0.08
C GLU A 61 8.94 3.24 -0.71
N PHE A 62 8.82 2.14 -1.43
CA PHE A 62 7.63 1.81 -2.21
C PHE A 62 7.07 0.50 -1.69
N GLY A 63 5.82 0.51 -1.24
CA GLY A 63 5.16 -0.70 -0.74
C GLY A 63 3.75 -0.43 -0.24
N CYS A 64 3.17 -1.43 0.43
CA CYS A 64 1.92 -1.30 1.17
C CYS A 64 2.26 -1.31 2.67
N LYS A 65 1.75 -0.33 3.42
CA LYS A 65 1.91 -0.29 4.87
C LYS A 65 1.04 -1.40 5.49
N VAL A 66 1.54 -2.07 6.51
CA VAL A 66 0.80 -3.13 7.21
C VAL A 66 0.81 -2.85 8.71
N SER A 67 -0.36 -2.98 9.35
CA SER A 67 -0.50 -3.01 10.79
C SER A 67 -0.43 -4.45 11.29
N LEU A 68 0.40 -4.70 12.30
CA LEU A 68 0.62 -6.01 12.89
C LEU A 68 0.33 -5.95 14.39
N VAL A 69 -0.51 -6.85 14.88
CA VAL A 69 -0.76 -7.00 16.32
C VAL A 69 -0.21 -8.33 16.77
N THR A 70 0.67 -8.30 17.78
CA THR A 70 1.30 -9.48 18.35
C THR A 70 1.04 -9.59 19.85
N THR A 71 1.00 -10.82 20.37
CA THR A 71 0.94 -11.05 21.81
C THR A 71 2.29 -10.72 22.45
N SER A 72 2.30 -10.01 23.59
CA SER A 72 3.52 -9.55 24.25
C SER A 72 4.46 -10.66 24.76
N LYS A 73 3.93 -11.85 25.10
CA LYS A 73 4.73 -12.92 25.71
C LYS A 73 5.35 -13.90 24.72
N SER A 74 4.66 -14.17 23.61
CA SER A 74 5.00 -15.26 22.69
C SER A 74 4.94 -14.85 21.21
N ASN A 75 4.77 -13.56 20.93
CA ASN A 75 4.78 -12.98 19.58
C ASN A 75 3.82 -13.63 18.57
N TRP A 76 2.72 -14.24 19.04
CA TRP A 76 1.67 -14.71 18.13
C TRP A 76 1.01 -13.54 17.43
N ILE A 77 0.87 -13.65 16.12
CA ILE A 77 0.16 -12.67 15.30
C ILE A 77 -1.34 -12.90 15.51
N VAL A 78 -2.01 -11.88 16.05
CA VAL A 78 -3.45 -11.91 16.38
C VAL A 78 -4.24 -10.84 15.60
N GLY A 79 -3.58 -10.13 14.71
CA GLY A 79 -4.18 -9.16 13.79
C GLY A 79 -3.18 -8.73 12.72
N VAL A 80 -3.65 -8.63 11.48
CA VAL A 80 -2.88 -8.17 10.32
C VAL A 80 -3.79 -7.37 9.42
N GLN A 81 -3.45 -6.11 9.15
CA GLN A 81 -4.24 -5.26 8.26
C GLN A 81 -3.35 -4.53 7.26
N ALA A 82 -3.68 -4.65 5.97
CA ALA A 82 -3.15 -3.76 4.95
C ALA A 82 -3.72 -2.35 5.14
N LEU A 83 -2.85 -1.35 5.12
CA LEU A 83 -3.19 0.06 5.27
C LEU A 83 -2.94 0.75 3.94
N HIS A 84 -4.00 1.37 3.41
CA HIS A 84 -4.01 2.12 2.16
C HIS A 84 -4.15 3.61 2.45
N ASP A 85 -3.81 4.43 1.46
CA ASP A 85 -3.75 5.89 1.46
C ASP A 85 -2.66 6.48 2.39
N ASN A 86 -1.60 5.70 2.67
CA ASN A 86 -0.48 6.07 3.55
C ASN A 86 -0.92 6.82 4.83
N PRO A 87 -1.71 6.19 5.71
CA PRO A 87 -2.23 6.84 6.90
C PRO A 87 -1.12 7.12 7.90
N TYR A 88 -1.30 8.17 8.70
CA TYR A 88 -0.41 8.45 9.83
C TYR A 88 -0.53 7.34 10.89
N ASP A 89 0.61 6.80 11.34
CA ASP A 89 0.66 5.60 12.17
C ASP A 89 -0.17 5.74 13.46
N GLY A 90 -0.17 6.93 14.08
CA GLY A 90 -0.96 7.21 15.28
C GLY A 90 -2.47 7.07 15.09
N HIS A 91 -2.99 7.21 13.86
CA HIS A 91 -4.41 7.04 13.57
C HIS A 91 -4.81 5.57 13.34
N THR A 92 -3.84 4.67 13.16
CA THR A 92 -4.10 3.26 12.81
C THR A 92 -4.34 2.37 14.03
N LEU A 93 -3.99 2.84 15.23
CA LEU A 93 -4.04 2.05 16.46
C LEU A 93 -5.46 1.58 16.80
N LYS A 94 -6.45 2.46 16.65
CA LYS A 94 -7.84 2.13 16.96
C LYS A 94 -8.35 0.98 16.08
N ASP A 95 -8.04 1.02 14.79
CA ASP A 95 -8.48 0.00 13.85
C ASP A 95 -7.76 -1.32 14.07
N ALA A 96 -6.46 -1.29 14.42
CA ALA A 96 -5.71 -2.48 14.78
C ALA A 96 -6.31 -3.21 16.01
N ILE A 97 -6.70 -2.45 17.05
CA ILE A 97 -7.36 -3.01 18.24
C ILE A 97 -8.71 -3.61 17.86
N ASN A 98 -9.53 -2.88 17.11
CA ASN A 98 -10.84 -3.35 16.68
C ASN A 98 -10.73 -4.62 15.83
N GLN A 99 -9.72 -4.71 14.98
CA GLN A 99 -9.46 -5.89 14.16
C GLN A 99 -9.08 -7.10 15.03
N MET A 100 -8.13 -6.91 15.94
CA MET A 100 -7.71 -7.97 16.86
C MET A 100 -8.88 -8.46 17.73
N GLU A 101 -9.69 -7.54 18.27
CA GLU A 101 -10.88 -7.89 19.07
C GLU A 101 -11.91 -8.68 18.24
N LYS A 102 -12.09 -8.35 16.96
CA LYS A 102 -12.95 -9.12 16.06
C LYS A 102 -12.41 -10.53 15.76
N ILE A 103 -11.10 -10.69 15.64
CA ILE A 103 -10.45 -11.97 15.32
C ILE A 103 -10.42 -12.88 16.56
N VAL A 104 -10.05 -12.34 17.71
CA VAL A 104 -9.80 -13.09 18.95
C VAL A 104 -11.06 -13.19 19.82
N GLY A 105 -12.01 -12.27 19.67
CA GLY A 105 -13.20 -12.15 20.53
C GLY A 105 -12.91 -11.59 21.92
N LEU A 106 -11.71 -11.03 22.14
CA LEU A 106 -11.27 -10.51 23.42
C LEU A 106 -10.65 -9.13 23.24
N ARG A 107 -10.96 -8.21 24.16
CA ARG A 107 -10.34 -6.88 24.20
C ARG A 107 -9.09 -6.93 25.10
N PRO A 108 -7.93 -6.48 24.62
CA PRO A 108 -6.70 -6.46 25.42
C PRO A 108 -6.82 -5.46 26.57
N LYS A 109 -6.26 -5.81 27.74
CA LYS A 109 -6.18 -4.92 28.91
C LYS A 109 -5.07 -3.89 28.77
N GLU A 110 -3.95 -4.30 28.18
CA GLU A 110 -2.76 -3.49 27.98
C GLU A 110 -2.31 -3.62 26.53
N ILE A 111 -1.87 -2.51 25.96
CA ILE A 111 -1.38 -2.44 24.59
C ILE A 111 -0.08 -1.65 24.62
N TYR A 112 0.95 -2.22 24.00
CA TYR A 112 2.24 -1.58 23.81
C TYR A 112 2.40 -1.24 22.34
N VAL A 113 2.77 0.01 22.07
CA VAL A 113 3.01 0.50 20.73
C VAL A 113 4.43 1.01 20.64
N ASP A 114 5.07 0.79 19.50
CA ASP A 114 6.34 1.43 19.22
C ASP A 114 6.08 2.90 18.87
N VAL A 115 6.82 3.80 19.52
CA VAL A 115 6.77 5.21 19.18
C VAL A 115 7.87 5.47 18.18
N SER A 116 7.50 5.48 16.91
CA SER A 116 8.40 5.88 15.83
C SER A 116 8.77 7.36 16.01
N LYS A 117 9.90 7.64 16.66
CA LYS A 117 10.44 8.99 16.88
C LYS A 117 11.14 9.50 15.62
N TYR A 118 10.42 9.84 14.55
CA TYR A 118 10.97 10.63 13.43
C TYR A 118 9.90 11.45 12.73
#